data_AF-A0A5A7R0N6-F1
#
_entry.id   AF-A0A5A7R0N6-F1
#
_cell.length_a   1.000
_cell.length_b   1.000
_cell.length_c   1.000
_cell.angle_alpha   90.00
_cell.angle_beta   90.00
_cell.angle_gamma   90.00
#
_symmetry.space_group_name_H-M   'P 1'
#
loop_
_entity.id
_entity.type
_entity.pdbx_description
1 polymer ?
#
loop_
_entity_poly.entity_id
_entity_poly.type
_entity_poly.pdbx_seq_one_letter_code
_entity_poly.pdbx_strand_id
1 'polypeptide(L)'
;MASPDLVSKAKEAFIDDHFELAVDLYSQAIALSPSNAELFADRAQANIKLQNFTEAVADANKAIGLNSSITKAYLRKGMACMKLEEYQTAKAALEIGASLAPGDSRFTNLIKECDERIAAEQAEELPEKLVNSGPSVVVAPNNLAPPVSLCSQGSTASLSKPKYRHEFYQKPEEVVVTIFAKGIPANSVVVDFGEQILHVTIEVPGGEAYHLQTRLFGKIAPSKCRYEVMSTKIEIRLAKADSVHWTSLEYQRDAAVPQKANVSSGNQKPAYPSSKPKRVDWDKLEAQVKKEEKEEKLDGDAALNKFFREIYKDADEDTRRAMSKSFIESNGTVLSTNWNEVGSKKVEGSPPDGMEVKKWEY
;
A
#
# COMPACT_ATOMS: atom_id res chain seq x y z
N MET A 1 -33.22 -28.85 -3.41
CA MET A 1 -33.82 -27.65 -2.82
C MET A 1 -32.96 -27.27 -1.64
N ALA A 2 -32.38 -26.07 -1.59
CA ALA A 2 -31.72 -25.57 -0.39
C ALA A 2 -32.68 -25.73 0.79
N SER A 3 -32.20 -26.10 1.97
CA SER A 3 -33.08 -26.18 3.13
C SER A 3 -33.66 -24.77 3.37
N PRO A 4 -34.99 -24.58 3.33
CA PRO A 4 -35.59 -23.27 3.57
C PRO A 4 -35.15 -22.67 4.92
N ASP A 5 -34.76 -23.53 5.85
CA ASP A 5 -34.14 -23.22 7.14
C ASP A 5 -32.85 -22.38 7.02
N LEU A 6 -31.91 -22.72 6.12
CA LEU A 6 -30.65 -21.97 5.98
C LEU A 6 -30.88 -20.56 5.41
N VAL A 7 -31.79 -20.44 4.44
CA VAL A 7 -32.13 -19.14 3.83
C VAL A 7 -32.84 -18.24 4.85
N SER A 8 -33.72 -18.81 5.67
CA SER A 8 -34.39 -18.08 6.75
C SER A 8 -33.38 -17.57 7.78
N LYS A 9 -32.47 -18.44 8.25
CA LYS A 9 -31.40 -18.07 9.19
C LYS A 9 -30.46 -17.00 8.61
N ALA A 10 -30.12 -17.09 7.32
CA ALA A 10 -29.29 -16.08 6.67
C ALA A 10 -29.98 -14.71 6.62
N LYS A 11 -31.29 -14.69 6.38
CA LYS A 11 -32.10 -13.46 6.39
C LYS A 11 -32.24 -12.88 7.80
N GLU A 12 -32.44 -13.73 8.80
CA GLU A 12 -32.48 -13.33 10.21
C GLU A 12 -31.13 -12.73 10.65
N ALA A 13 -30.02 -13.43 10.39
CA ALA A 13 -28.68 -12.93 10.66
C ALA A 13 -28.41 -11.59 9.95
N PHE A 14 -28.92 -11.40 8.73
CA PHE A 14 -28.82 -10.13 8.02
C PHE A 14 -29.64 -9.00 8.68
N ILE A 15 -30.84 -9.32 9.20
CA ILE A 15 -31.69 -8.35 9.91
C ILE A 15 -31.05 -7.95 11.25
N ASP A 16 -30.36 -8.88 11.91
CA ASP A 16 -29.64 -8.66 13.16
C ASP A 16 -28.24 -8.04 12.97
N ASP A 17 -27.94 -7.53 11.77
CA ASP A 17 -26.64 -6.94 11.39
C ASP A 17 -25.42 -7.88 11.51
N HIS A 18 -25.64 -9.18 11.69
CA HIS A 18 -24.60 -10.22 11.68
C HIS A 18 -24.24 -10.61 10.24
N PHE A 19 -23.67 -9.66 9.49
CA PHE A 19 -23.45 -9.81 8.05
C PHE A 19 -22.46 -10.92 7.67
N GLU A 20 -21.42 -11.17 8.48
CA GLU A 20 -20.46 -12.26 8.25
C GLU A 20 -21.16 -13.62 8.31
N LEU A 21 -21.95 -13.84 9.37
CA LEU A 21 -22.77 -15.04 9.52
C LEU A 21 -23.79 -15.17 8.39
N ALA A 22 -24.41 -14.07 7.96
CA ALA A 22 -25.31 -14.08 6.82
C ALA A 22 -24.61 -14.55 5.54
N VAL A 23 -23.40 -14.06 5.24
CA VAL A 23 -22.59 -14.49 4.09
C VAL A 23 -22.26 -15.98 4.16
N ASP A 24 -21.88 -16.49 5.33
CA ASP A 24 -21.58 -17.91 5.53
C ASP A 24 -22.80 -18.80 5.31
N LEU A 25 -23.95 -18.41 5.88
CA LEU A 25 -25.21 -19.14 5.73
C LEU A 25 -25.70 -19.10 4.27
N TYR A 26 -25.58 -17.96 3.59
CA TYR A 26 -25.87 -17.89 2.15
C TYR A 26 -24.92 -18.75 1.33
N SER A 27 -23.63 -18.80 1.69
CA SER A 27 -22.64 -19.64 0.99
C SER A 27 -22.97 -21.13 1.16
N GLN A 28 -23.38 -21.56 2.35
CA GLN A 28 -23.89 -22.91 2.59
C GLN A 28 -25.18 -23.19 1.78
N ALA A 29 -26.12 -22.25 1.75
CA ALA A 29 -27.34 -22.38 0.96
C ALA A 29 -27.06 -22.47 -0.55
N ILE A 30 -26.09 -21.70 -1.06
CA ILE A 30 -25.63 -21.74 -2.46
C ILE A 30 -24.98 -23.09 -2.78
N ALA A 31 -24.18 -23.66 -1.88
CA ALA A 31 -23.59 -24.98 -2.08
C ALA A 31 -24.67 -26.07 -2.28
N LEU A 32 -25.82 -25.93 -1.62
CA LEU A 32 -26.97 -26.83 -1.77
C LEU A 32 -27.86 -26.49 -2.99
N SER A 33 -27.81 -25.27 -3.52
CA SER A 33 -28.58 -24.84 -4.69
C SER A 33 -27.81 -23.82 -5.55
N PRO A 34 -26.82 -24.29 -6.33
CA PRO A 34 -25.92 -23.41 -7.08
C PRO A 34 -26.59 -22.63 -8.23
N SER A 35 -27.80 -23.01 -8.62
CA SER A 35 -28.58 -22.37 -9.68
C SER A 35 -29.57 -21.32 -9.15
N ASN A 36 -29.67 -21.11 -7.84
CA ASN A 36 -30.60 -20.13 -7.28
C ASN A 36 -30.00 -18.72 -7.30
N ALA A 37 -30.42 -17.94 -8.28
CA ALA A 37 -29.95 -16.58 -8.51
C ALA A 37 -30.28 -15.60 -7.37
N GLU A 38 -31.38 -15.82 -6.61
CA GLU A 38 -31.72 -14.94 -5.48
C GLU A 38 -30.70 -15.03 -4.35
N LEU A 39 -30.14 -16.22 -4.10
CA LEU A 39 -29.15 -16.41 -3.03
C LEU A 39 -27.87 -15.61 -3.29
N PHE A 40 -27.44 -15.55 -4.55
CA PHE A 40 -26.31 -14.71 -4.94
C PHE A 40 -26.64 -13.22 -4.79
N ALA A 41 -27.85 -12.77 -5.15
CA ALA A 41 -28.25 -11.38 -4.97
C ALA A 41 -28.38 -10.97 -3.49
N ASP A 42 -28.84 -11.88 -2.63
CA ASP A 42 -28.93 -11.65 -1.18
C ASP A 42 -27.54 -11.71 -0.51
N ARG A 43 -26.65 -12.62 -0.94
CA ARG A 43 -25.24 -12.64 -0.49
C ARG A 43 -24.48 -11.40 -0.93
N ALA A 44 -24.70 -10.91 -2.15
CA ALA A 44 -24.13 -9.65 -2.63
C ALA A 44 -24.52 -8.47 -1.71
N GLN A 45 -25.76 -8.46 -1.20
CA GLN A 45 -26.19 -7.42 -0.26
C GLN A 45 -25.44 -7.48 1.08
N ALA A 46 -25.22 -8.69 1.62
CA ALA A 46 -24.44 -8.87 2.84
C ALA A 46 -22.98 -8.45 2.62
N ASN A 47 -22.38 -8.79 1.48
CA ASN A 47 -21.03 -8.35 1.09
C ASN A 47 -20.93 -6.82 0.94
N ILE A 48 -21.94 -6.13 0.41
CA ILE A 48 -21.98 -4.66 0.38
C ILE A 48 -21.95 -4.07 1.79
N LYS A 49 -22.67 -4.69 2.75
CA LYS A 49 -22.67 -4.24 4.15
C LYS A 49 -21.31 -4.45 4.83
N LEU A 50 -20.58 -5.49 4.43
CA LEU A 50 -19.21 -5.77 4.88
C LEU A 50 -18.13 -4.96 4.14
N GLN A 51 -18.51 -4.14 3.16
CA GLN A 51 -17.58 -3.42 2.26
C GLN A 51 -16.72 -4.32 1.36
N ASN A 52 -17.11 -5.59 1.21
CA ASN A 52 -16.51 -6.54 0.25
C ASN A 52 -17.12 -6.30 -1.14
N PHE A 53 -16.83 -5.15 -1.74
CA PHE A 53 -17.53 -4.69 -2.94
C PHE A 53 -17.20 -5.53 -4.18
N THR A 54 -15.97 -6.05 -4.30
CA THR A 54 -15.56 -6.88 -5.44
C THR A 54 -16.31 -8.21 -5.47
N GLU A 55 -16.50 -8.83 -4.30
CA GLU A 55 -17.26 -10.05 -4.09
C GLU A 55 -18.75 -9.80 -4.34
N ALA A 56 -19.27 -8.65 -3.90
CA ALA A 56 -20.64 -8.25 -4.19
C ALA A 56 -20.91 -8.08 -5.69
N VAL A 57 -19.97 -7.51 -6.45
CA VAL A 57 -20.06 -7.41 -7.91
C VAL A 57 -20.02 -8.80 -8.55
N ALA A 58 -19.14 -9.69 -8.09
CA ALA A 58 -19.05 -11.07 -8.58
C ALA A 58 -20.36 -11.84 -8.36
N ASP A 59 -20.93 -11.74 -7.15
CA ASP A 59 -22.21 -12.36 -6.80
C ASP A 59 -23.38 -11.77 -7.60
N ALA A 60 -23.43 -10.44 -7.75
CA ALA A 60 -24.46 -9.80 -8.54
C ALA A 60 -24.37 -10.20 -10.03
N ASN A 61 -23.17 -10.28 -10.60
CA ASN A 61 -22.97 -10.79 -11.97
C ASN A 61 -23.38 -12.26 -12.09
N LYS A 62 -23.09 -13.09 -11.09
CA LYS A 62 -23.51 -14.50 -11.08
C LYS A 62 -25.03 -14.61 -11.02
N ALA A 63 -25.70 -13.81 -10.18
CA ALA A 63 -27.15 -13.73 -10.12
C ALA A 63 -27.76 -13.33 -11.47
N ILE A 64 -27.24 -12.29 -12.13
CA ILE A 64 -27.68 -11.83 -13.45
C ILE A 64 -27.48 -12.93 -14.51
N GLY A 65 -26.34 -13.61 -14.48
CA GLY A 65 -26.04 -14.70 -15.42
C GLY A 65 -26.93 -15.94 -15.25
N LEU A 66 -27.42 -16.18 -14.03
CA LEU A 66 -28.39 -17.24 -13.74
C LEU A 66 -29.83 -16.82 -14.07
N ASN A 67 -30.20 -15.58 -13.75
CA ASN A 67 -31.49 -15.00 -14.07
C ASN A 67 -31.39 -13.48 -14.30
N SER A 68 -31.53 -13.07 -15.55
CA SER A 68 -31.47 -11.67 -15.98
C SER A 68 -32.72 -10.86 -15.63
N SER A 69 -33.78 -11.47 -15.10
CA SER A 69 -34.98 -10.74 -14.67
C SER A 69 -34.92 -10.25 -13.22
N ILE A 70 -33.85 -10.58 -12.46
CA ILE A 70 -33.74 -10.20 -11.05
C ILE A 70 -33.29 -8.75 -10.92
N THR A 71 -34.25 -7.86 -10.73
CA THR A 71 -34.00 -6.42 -10.55
C THR A 71 -33.07 -6.12 -9.37
N LYS A 72 -33.19 -6.88 -8.26
CA LYS A 72 -32.33 -6.73 -7.07
C LYS A 72 -30.84 -6.92 -7.40
N ALA A 73 -30.50 -7.82 -8.33
CA ALA A 73 -29.11 -8.11 -8.69
C ALA A 73 -28.47 -6.92 -9.40
N TYR A 74 -29.20 -6.26 -10.32
CA TYR A 74 -28.77 -5.01 -10.94
C TYR A 74 -28.59 -3.88 -9.92
N LEU A 75 -29.49 -3.79 -8.93
CA LEU A 75 -29.35 -2.82 -7.85
C LEU A 75 -28.08 -3.08 -7.02
N ARG A 76 -27.82 -4.34 -6.64
CA ARG A 76 -26.61 -4.70 -5.88
C ARG A 76 -25.34 -4.43 -6.68
N LYS A 77 -25.32 -4.78 -7.96
CA LYS A 77 -24.21 -4.48 -8.87
C LYS A 77 -23.95 -2.97 -8.96
N GLY A 78 -25.00 -2.19 -9.19
CA GLY A 78 -24.90 -0.72 -9.26
C GLY A 78 -24.34 -0.13 -7.97
N MET A 79 -24.91 -0.49 -6.82
CA MET A 79 -24.45 -0.02 -5.51
C MET A 79 -22.99 -0.40 -5.22
N ALA A 80 -22.58 -1.64 -5.53
CA ALA A 80 -21.21 -2.09 -5.32
C ALA A 80 -20.22 -1.39 -6.27
N CYS A 81 -20.56 -1.24 -7.56
CA CYS A 81 -19.75 -0.49 -8.52
C CYS A 81 -19.61 0.99 -8.14
N MET A 82 -20.66 1.64 -7.62
CA MET A 82 -20.55 3.02 -7.10
C MET A 82 -19.56 3.13 -5.94
N LYS A 83 -19.51 2.12 -5.06
CA LYS A 83 -18.56 2.07 -3.96
C LYS A 83 -17.12 1.78 -4.41
N LEU A 84 -16.95 1.20 -5.59
CA LEU A 84 -15.66 1.02 -6.28
C LEU A 84 -15.31 2.19 -7.22
N GLU A 85 -16.12 3.26 -7.20
CA GLU A 85 -15.99 4.43 -8.09
C GLU A 85 -16.02 4.07 -9.60
N GLU A 86 -16.64 2.95 -9.95
CA GLU A 86 -16.89 2.55 -11.34
C GLU A 86 -18.26 3.08 -11.81
N TYR A 87 -18.39 4.41 -11.87
CA TYR A 87 -19.68 5.08 -12.05
C TYR A 87 -20.35 4.76 -13.40
N GLN A 88 -19.58 4.60 -14.47
CA GLN A 88 -20.11 4.25 -15.80
C GLN A 88 -20.67 2.81 -15.79
N THR A 89 -19.95 1.87 -15.19
CA THR A 89 -20.41 0.47 -15.03
C THR A 89 -21.64 0.39 -14.13
N ALA A 90 -21.65 1.17 -13.05
CA ALA A 90 -22.78 1.27 -12.14
C ALA A 90 -24.03 1.80 -12.85
N LYS A 91 -23.90 2.92 -13.57
CA LYS A 91 -24.99 3.52 -14.34
C LYS A 91 -25.59 2.53 -15.33
N ALA A 92 -24.77 1.86 -16.14
CA ALA A 92 -25.26 0.89 -17.12
C ALA A 92 -26.04 -0.26 -16.46
N ALA A 93 -25.56 -0.79 -15.32
CA ALA A 93 -26.27 -1.83 -14.58
C ALA A 93 -27.60 -1.30 -14.00
N LEU A 94 -27.62 -0.09 -13.48
CA LEU A 94 -28.81 0.54 -12.90
C LEU A 94 -29.86 0.90 -13.96
N GLU A 95 -29.45 1.31 -15.16
CA GLU A 95 -30.36 1.58 -16.29
C GLU A 95 -31.10 0.31 -16.73
N ILE A 96 -30.39 -0.83 -16.81
CA ILE A 96 -31.02 -2.13 -17.08
C ILE A 96 -32.01 -2.45 -15.95
N GLY A 97 -31.60 -2.28 -14.68
CA GLY A 97 -32.48 -2.47 -13.53
C GLY A 97 -33.74 -1.58 -13.56
N ALA A 98 -33.60 -0.32 -13.94
CA ALA A 98 -34.69 0.64 -14.10
C ALA A 98 -35.65 0.22 -15.22
N SER A 99 -35.13 -0.32 -16.33
CA SER A 99 -35.98 -0.83 -17.42
C SER A 99 -36.83 -2.03 -17.00
N LEU A 100 -36.31 -2.86 -16.07
CA LEU A 100 -37.03 -4.02 -15.51
C LEU A 100 -38.04 -3.61 -14.42
N ALA A 101 -37.80 -2.50 -13.71
CA ALA A 101 -38.67 -2.00 -12.64
C ALA A 101 -38.80 -0.46 -12.69
N PRO A 102 -39.56 0.09 -13.66
CA PRO A 102 -39.63 1.54 -13.91
C PRO A 102 -40.29 2.38 -12.79
N GLY A 103 -40.89 1.74 -11.78
CA GLY A 103 -41.47 2.41 -10.61
C GLY A 103 -40.54 2.50 -9.39
N ASP A 104 -39.35 1.92 -9.45
CA ASP A 104 -38.43 1.90 -8.31
C ASP A 104 -37.48 3.11 -8.35
N SER A 105 -37.77 4.10 -7.50
CA SER A 105 -37.03 5.36 -7.41
C SER A 105 -35.56 5.19 -6.98
N ARG A 106 -35.18 4.03 -6.44
CA ARG A 106 -33.79 3.75 -6.08
C ARG A 106 -32.89 3.78 -7.31
N PHE A 107 -33.35 3.24 -8.44
CA PHE A 107 -32.55 3.25 -9.67
C PHE A 107 -32.38 4.66 -10.19
N THR A 108 -33.45 5.44 -10.27
CA THR A 108 -33.38 6.82 -10.78
C THR A 108 -32.48 7.70 -9.92
N ASN A 109 -32.53 7.55 -8.60
CA ASN A 109 -31.68 8.29 -7.68
C ASN A 109 -30.20 7.90 -7.83
N LEU A 110 -29.89 6.60 -7.89
CA LEU A 110 -28.51 6.13 -8.04
C LEU A 110 -27.93 6.44 -9.43
N ILE A 111 -28.74 6.40 -10.50
CA ILE A 111 -28.33 6.84 -11.85
C ILE A 111 -27.97 8.32 -11.83
N LYS A 112 -28.80 9.16 -11.19
CA LYS A 112 -28.51 10.58 -11.03
C LYS A 112 -27.20 10.82 -10.25
N GLU A 113 -26.98 10.09 -9.16
CA GLU A 113 -25.73 10.17 -8.41
C GLU A 113 -24.53 9.73 -9.25
N CYS A 114 -24.66 8.68 -10.08
CA CYS A 114 -23.62 8.29 -11.03
C CYS A 114 -23.34 9.41 -12.04
N ASP A 115 -24.37 10.04 -12.60
CA ASP A 115 -24.20 11.14 -13.57
C ASP A 115 -23.48 12.35 -12.97
N GLU A 116 -23.82 12.72 -11.73
CA GLU A 116 -23.14 13.79 -11.00
C GLU A 116 -21.66 13.47 -10.77
N ARG A 117 -21.33 12.23 -10.39
CA ARG A 117 -19.95 11.76 -10.19
C ARG A 117 -19.16 11.71 -11.49
N ILE A 118 -19.75 11.21 -12.57
CA ILE A 118 -19.12 11.18 -13.91
C ILE A 118 -18.86 12.60 -14.41
N ALA A 119 -19.80 13.53 -14.21
CA ALA A 119 -19.61 14.92 -14.60
C ALA A 119 -18.51 15.61 -13.77
N ALA A 120 -18.41 15.30 -12.47
CA ALA A 120 -17.34 15.79 -11.61
C ALA A 120 -15.96 15.30 -12.08
N GLU A 121 -15.82 14.01 -12.40
CA GLU A 121 -14.58 13.45 -12.97
C GLU A 121 -14.17 14.15 -14.27
N GLN A 122 -15.14 14.39 -15.17
CA GLN A 122 -14.86 15.09 -16.45
C GLN A 122 -14.53 16.57 -16.24
N ALA A 123 -15.12 17.22 -15.24
CA ALA A 123 -14.83 18.62 -14.91
C ALA A 123 -13.43 18.81 -14.30
N GLU A 124 -12.96 17.85 -13.51
CA GLU A 124 -11.59 17.84 -12.98
C GLU A 124 -10.53 17.56 -14.04
N GLU A 125 -10.88 16.91 -15.16
CA GLU A 125 -9.99 16.71 -16.32
C GLU A 125 -9.87 17.93 -17.26
N LEU A 126 -10.77 18.92 -17.16
CA LEU A 126 -10.80 20.10 -18.04
C LEU A 126 -9.75 21.22 -17.78
N PRO A 127 -9.05 21.36 -16.62
CA PRO A 127 -8.10 22.46 -16.43
C PRO A 127 -6.81 22.36 -17.27
N GLU A 128 -6.44 21.20 -17.83
CA GLU A 128 -5.15 21.03 -18.54
C GLU A 128 -5.23 21.06 -20.07
N LYS A 129 -6.42 21.16 -20.68
CA LYS A 129 -6.58 21.09 -22.15
C LYS A 129 -6.61 22.45 -22.89
N LEU A 130 -6.42 23.59 -22.21
CA LEU A 130 -6.63 24.92 -22.82
C LEU A 130 -5.37 25.69 -23.25
N VAL A 131 -4.19 25.05 -23.30
CA VAL A 131 -2.97 25.68 -23.87
C VAL A 131 -2.29 24.77 -24.90
N ASN A 132 -3.01 24.38 -25.96
CA ASN A 132 -2.40 24.27 -27.27
C ASN A 132 -3.48 24.32 -28.36
N SER A 133 -3.82 25.53 -28.80
CA SER A 133 -4.57 25.74 -30.03
C SER A 133 -3.86 26.79 -30.89
N GLY A 134 -3.39 26.33 -32.05
CA GLY A 134 -2.84 27.10 -33.16
C GLY A 134 -2.86 26.21 -34.42
N PRO A 135 -3.07 26.77 -35.63
CA PRO A 135 -4.27 26.46 -36.42
C PRO A 135 -4.07 25.55 -37.65
N SER A 136 -5.19 24.92 -38.04
CA SER A 136 -5.65 24.44 -39.36
C SER A 136 -4.65 24.13 -40.47
N VAL A 137 -4.75 22.91 -41.05
CA VAL A 137 -5.04 22.76 -42.49
C VAL A 137 -5.94 21.52 -42.72
N VAL A 138 -7.04 21.79 -43.41
CA VAL A 138 -8.04 20.88 -44.00
C VAL A 138 -7.43 20.14 -45.19
N VAL A 139 -7.71 18.85 -45.40
CA VAL A 139 -8.14 18.22 -46.68
C VAL A 139 -8.33 16.71 -46.47
N ALA A 140 -9.52 16.21 -46.78
CA ALA A 140 -9.80 14.85 -47.28
C ALA A 140 -10.48 15.05 -48.67
N PRO A 141 -10.57 14.06 -49.60
CA PRO A 141 -11.33 12.82 -49.36
C PRO A 141 -10.93 11.52 -50.14
N ASN A 142 -11.54 10.40 -49.72
CA ASN A 142 -12.03 9.22 -50.47
C ASN A 142 -11.08 8.27 -51.24
N ASN A 143 -11.05 6.96 -50.92
CA ASN A 143 -11.99 5.90 -51.39
C ASN A 143 -11.49 4.43 -51.21
N LEU A 144 -12.47 3.53 -50.93
CA LEU A 144 -12.63 2.09 -51.29
C LEU A 144 -11.69 0.95 -50.78
N ALA A 145 -12.19 0.20 -49.77
CA ALA A 145 -12.49 -1.27 -49.62
C ALA A 145 -11.80 -2.39 -50.49
N PRO A 146 -11.92 -3.73 -50.18
CA PRO A 146 -12.20 -4.53 -48.95
C PRO A 146 -11.24 -5.78 -48.82
N PRO A 147 -11.65 -7.03 -48.42
CA PRO A 147 -11.81 -7.61 -47.08
C PRO A 147 -11.00 -8.93 -46.82
N VAL A 148 -10.77 -9.33 -45.57
CA VAL A 148 -10.58 -10.74 -45.07
C VAL A 148 -10.20 -10.65 -43.57
N SER A 149 -10.36 -11.60 -42.64
CA SER A 149 -11.14 -12.83 -42.44
C SER A 149 -10.54 -13.51 -41.18
N LEU A 150 -11.40 -14.07 -40.32
CA LEU A 150 -11.15 -15.14 -39.32
C LEU A 150 -10.38 -14.91 -37.99
N CYS A 151 -11.14 -15.18 -36.91
CA CYS A 151 -10.89 -16.12 -35.80
C CYS A 151 -9.62 -16.06 -34.93
N SER A 152 -9.84 -15.94 -33.62
CA SER A 152 -9.37 -16.92 -32.60
C SER A 152 -9.97 -16.58 -31.24
N GLN A 153 -10.89 -17.42 -30.73
CA GLN A 153 -10.65 -18.38 -29.64
C GLN A 153 -10.51 -17.75 -28.26
N GLY A 154 -11.42 -18.15 -27.36
CA GLY A 154 -11.34 -17.86 -25.95
C GLY A 154 -10.12 -18.51 -25.30
N SER A 155 -9.69 -17.92 -24.19
CA SER A 155 -9.01 -18.65 -23.14
C SER A 155 -9.50 -18.13 -21.80
N THR A 156 -10.21 -19.01 -21.11
CA THR A 156 -10.35 -19.02 -19.66
C THR A 156 -8.97 -19.11 -19.03
N ALA A 157 -8.51 -18.08 -18.32
CA ALA A 157 -7.30 -18.15 -17.51
C ALA A 157 -7.67 -18.00 -16.02
N SER A 158 -7.48 -19.11 -15.32
CA SER A 158 -7.51 -19.27 -13.88
C SER A 158 -6.54 -18.31 -13.16
N LEU A 159 -6.99 -17.67 -12.08
CA LEU A 159 -6.14 -16.95 -11.13
C LEU A 159 -5.24 -17.95 -10.37
N SER A 160 -4.08 -18.29 -10.94
CA SER A 160 -3.00 -18.99 -10.23
C SER A 160 -2.13 -17.98 -9.48
N LYS A 161 -1.72 -18.33 -8.26
CA LYS A 161 -0.80 -17.54 -7.41
C LYS A 161 0.43 -17.08 -8.21
N PRO A 162 0.94 -15.85 -8.00
CA PRO A 162 2.07 -15.34 -8.77
C PRO A 162 3.33 -16.20 -8.56
N LYS A 163 3.96 -16.60 -9.67
CA LYS A 163 5.15 -17.47 -9.71
C LYS A 163 6.37 -16.89 -9.01
N TYR A 164 6.51 -15.56 -9.00
CA TYR A 164 7.60 -14.84 -8.35
C TYR A 164 7.04 -13.78 -7.39
N ARG A 165 7.64 -13.68 -6.19
CA ARG A 165 7.37 -12.60 -5.24
C ARG A 165 8.09 -11.33 -5.70
N HIS A 166 7.44 -10.18 -5.55
CA HIS A 166 8.05 -8.88 -5.77
C HIS A 166 7.83 -7.95 -4.58
N GLU A 167 8.75 -7.02 -4.38
CA GLU A 167 8.71 -5.98 -3.35
C GLU A 167 9.14 -4.65 -3.97
N PHE A 168 8.78 -3.54 -3.33
CA PHE A 168 9.25 -2.23 -3.75
C PHE A 168 9.67 -1.38 -2.55
N TYR A 169 10.61 -0.48 -2.79
CA TYR A 169 10.92 0.63 -1.91
C TYR A 169 11.14 1.88 -2.75
N GLN A 170 11.16 3.05 -2.13
CA GLN A 170 11.27 4.31 -2.86
C GLN A 170 12.19 5.31 -2.17
N LYS A 171 12.70 6.22 -2.98
CA LYS A 171 13.37 7.46 -2.63
C LYS A 171 12.53 8.63 -3.17
N PRO A 172 12.90 9.89 -2.86
CA PRO A 172 12.17 11.05 -3.38
C PRO A 172 12.09 11.08 -4.91
N GLU A 173 13.14 10.63 -5.61
CA GLU A 173 13.27 10.73 -7.07
C GLU A 173 13.20 9.38 -7.80
N GLU A 174 13.33 8.25 -7.09
CA GLU A 174 13.32 6.92 -7.70
C GLU A 174 12.46 5.92 -6.92
N VAL A 175 11.86 4.97 -7.62
CA VAL A 175 11.20 3.77 -7.05
C VAL A 175 11.98 2.56 -7.52
N VAL A 176 12.29 1.65 -6.60
CA VAL A 176 12.99 0.41 -6.93
C VAL A 176 12.07 -0.77 -6.68
N VAL A 177 11.82 -1.53 -7.73
CA VAL A 177 11.02 -2.77 -7.72
C VAL A 177 11.98 -3.94 -7.80
N THR A 178 11.87 -4.88 -6.86
CA THR A 178 12.70 -6.09 -6.80
C THR A 178 11.84 -7.31 -7.04
N ILE A 179 12.15 -8.09 -8.07
CA ILE A 179 11.49 -9.38 -8.35
C ILE A 179 12.44 -10.50 -7.94
N PHE A 180 12.01 -11.35 -7.01
CA PHE A 180 12.84 -12.44 -6.48
C PHE A 180 12.74 -13.68 -7.37
N ALA A 181 13.70 -13.82 -8.26
CA ALA A 181 13.78 -14.92 -9.22
C ALA A 181 15.22 -15.44 -9.31
N LYS A 182 15.43 -16.71 -8.94
CA LYS A 182 16.76 -17.32 -8.87
C LYS A 182 17.15 -17.97 -10.21
N GLY A 183 18.40 -17.75 -10.63
CA GLY A 183 19.02 -18.45 -11.75
C GLY A 183 18.54 -17.99 -13.14
N ILE A 184 18.05 -16.76 -13.25
CA ILE A 184 17.49 -16.24 -14.51
C ILE A 184 18.60 -15.51 -15.30
N PRO A 185 18.89 -15.91 -16.55
CA PRO A 185 19.88 -15.22 -17.37
C PRO A 185 19.37 -13.85 -17.83
N ALA A 186 20.24 -12.85 -17.90
CA ALA A 186 19.88 -11.49 -18.33
C ALA A 186 19.15 -11.44 -19.68
N ASN A 187 19.49 -12.35 -20.60
CA ASN A 187 18.90 -12.42 -21.95
C ASN A 187 17.45 -12.93 -21.97
N SER A 188 16.94 -13.45 -20.86
CA SER A 188 15.56 -13.97 -20.74
C SER A 188 14.58 -12.97 -20.13
N VAL A 189 15.06 -11.79 -19.75
CA VAL A 189 14.26 -10.77 -19.10
C VAL A 189 14.09 -9.60 -20.06
N VAL A 190 12.84 -9.27 -20.34
CA VAL A 190 12.46 -8.08 -21.11
C VAL A 190 11.67 -7.16 -20.19
N VAL A 191 12.11 -5.91 -20.09
CA VAL A 191 11.45 -4.87 -19.29
C VAL A 191 11.09 -3.71 -20.19
N ASP A 192 9.79 -3.43 -20.32
CA ASP A 192 9.28 -2.30 -21.06
C ASP A 192 8.79 -1.22 -20.10
N PHE A 193 9.25 0.01 -20.32
CA PHE A 193 8.88 1.18 -19.53
C PHE A 193 7.88 2.04 -20.30
N GLY A 194 6.63 2.08 -19.85
CA GLY A 194 5.64 3.07 -20.27
C GLY A 194 5.65 4.29 -19.36
N GLU A 195 4.91 5.35 -19.73
CA GLU A 195 4.82 6.57 -18.90
C GLU A 195 4.21 6.33 -17.51
N GLN A 196 3.32 5.33 -17.39
CA GLN A 196 2.69 4.94 -16.12
C GLN A 196 2.50 3.41 -16.00
N ILE A 197 3.19 2.64 -16.84
CA ILE A 197 3.03 1.18 -16.91
C ILE A 197 4.42 0.55 -16.85
N LEU A 198 4.57 -0.45 -16.00
CA LEU A 198 5.72 -1.33 -15.98
C LEU A 198 5.28 -2.70 -16.51
N HIS A 199 5.96 -3.17 -17.54
CA HIS A 199 5.76 -4.51 -18.09
C HIS A 199 7.07 -5.29 -17.99
N VAL A 200 7.04 -6.44 -17.33
CA VAL A 200 8.19 -7.33 -17.16
C VAL A 200 7.81 -8.71 -17.66
N THR A 201 8.58 -9.22 -18.61
CA THR A 201 8.44 -10.57 -19.15
C THR A 201 9.71 -11.36 -18.83
N ILE A 202 9.53 -12.55 -18.27
CA ILE A 202 10.61 -13.48 -17.93
C ILE A 202 10.34 -14.80 -18.65
N GLU A 203 11.18 -15.10 -19.64
CA GLU A 203 11.07 -16.31 -20.49
C GLU A 203 12.15 -17.32 -20.15
N VAL A 204 11.86 -18.23 -19.22
CA VAL A 204 12.82 -19.28 -18.86
C VAL A 204 12.79 -20.39 -19.93
N PRO A 205 13.94 -20.79 -20.51
CA PRO A 205 14.00 -21.90 -21.46
C PRO A 205 13.48 -23.20 -20.80
N GLY A 206 12.32 -23.69 -21.26
CA GLY A 206 11.68 -24.90 -20.74
C GLY A 206 10.65 -24.70 -19.63
N GLY A 207 10.26 -23.45 -19.33
CA GLY A 207 9.20 -23.15 -18.37
C GLY A 207 8.14 -22.18 -18.91
N GLU A 208 7.05 -22.00 -18.17
CA GLU A 208 6.03 -20.99 -18.47
C GLU A 208 6.59 -19.57 -18.33
N ALA A 209 6.31 -18.72 -19.32
CA ALA A 209 6.65 -17.30 -19.33
C ALA A 209 5.91 -16.57 -18.20
N TYR A 210 6.64 -15.79 -17.43
CA TYR A 210 6.05 -14.94 -16.39
C TYR A 210 5.87 -13.53 -16.91
N HIS A 211 4.65 -13.02 -16.82
CA HIS A 211 4.30 -11.65 -17.21
C HIS A 211 3.81 -10.89 -15.98
N LEU A 212 4.48 -9.79 -15.66
CA LEU A 212 4.05 -8.83 -14.65
C LEU A 212 3.74 -7.51 -15.35
N GLN A 213 2.46 -7.18 -15.42
CA GLN A 213 1.97 -5.90 -15.94
C GLN A 213 1.33 -5.11 -14.81
N THR A 214 1.99 -4.05 -14.37
CA THR A 214 1.52 -3.20 -13.27
C THR A 214 1.36 -1.77 -13.73
N ARG A 215 0.18 -1.19 -13.47
CA ARG A 215 -0.04 0.25 -13.61
C ARG A 215 0.56 0.94 -12.39
N LEU A 216 1.57 1.78 -12.60
CA LEU A 216 2.32 2.42 -11.53
C LEU A 216 1.51 3.55 -10.87
N PHE A 217 1.72 3.77 -9.58
CA PHE A 217 1.04 4.82 -8.82
C PHE A 217 1.20 6.22 -9.45
N GLY A 218 2.42 6.57 -9.86
CA GLY A 218 2.75 7.85 -10.49
C GLY A 218 3.37 7.69 -11.88
N LYS A 219 3.45 8.80 -12.60
CA LYS A 219 4.18 8.86 -13.88
C LYS A 219 5.67 8.66 -13.65
N ILE A 220 6.33 7.97 -14.57
CA ILE A 220 7.78 7.75 -14.58
C ILE A 220 8.39 8.39 -15.82
N ALA A 221 9.69 8.65 -15.77
CA ALA A 221 10.48 9.10 -16.92
C ALA A 221 11.18 7.88 -17.56
N PRO A 222 10.64 7.28 -18.65
CA PRO A 222 11.15 6.03 -19.20
C PRO A 222 12.63 6.10 -19.59
N SER A 223 13.08 7.26 -20.08
CA SER A 223 14.48 7.52 -20.48
C SER A 223 15.50 7.42 -19.36
N LYS A 224 15.08 7.55 -18.09
CA LYS A 224 15.96 7.47 -16.91
C LYS A 224 15.79 6.15 -16.14
N CYS A 225 14.88 5.29 -16.58
CA CYS A 225 14.64 3.99 -15.96
C CYS A 225 15.71 3.00 -16.40
N ARG A 226 16.07 2.07 -15.50
CA ARG A 226 17.04 1.01 -15.79
C ARG A 226 16.70 -0.25 -15.00
N TYR A 227 17.17 -1.39 -15.46
CA TYR A 227 17.06 -2.64 -14.71
C TYR A 227 18.40 -3.38 -14.68
N GLU A 228 18.58 -4.21 -13.67
CA GLU A 228 19.75 -5.05 -13.47
C GLU A 228 19.29 -6.46 -13.10
N VAL A 229 19.75 -7.46 -13.85
CA VAL A 229 19.43 -8.87 -13.61
C VAL A 229 20.58 -9.49 -12.84
N MET A 230 20.30 -9.92 -11.61
CA MET A 230 21.24 -10.64 -10.75
C MET A 230 20.90 -12.13 -10.71
N SER A 231 21.78 -12.93 -10.10
CA SER A 231 21.57 -14.38 -9.94
C SER A 231 20.41 -14.75 -9.03
N THR A 232 20.01 -13.86 -8.11
CA THR A 232 18.96 -14.12 -7.10
C THR A 232 17.70 -13.26 -7.27
N LYS A 233 17.79 -12.16 -8.03
CA LYS A 233 16.75 -11.15 -8.16
C LYS A 233 16.94 -10.28 -9.41
N ILE A 234 15.88 -9.61 -9.81
CA ILE A 234 15.90 -8.56 -10.82
C ILE A 234 15.56 -7.25 -10.10
N GLU A 235 16.45 -6.25 -10.20
CA GLU A 235 16.21 -4.91 -9.67
C GLU A 235 15.82 -3.97 -10.81
N ILE A 236 14.67 -3.32 -10.68
CA ILE A 236 14.14 -2.36 -11.65
C ILE A 236 14.08 -1.00 -10.97
N ARG A 237 14.80 -0.03 -11.51
CA ARG A 237 14.86 1.34 -10.99
C ARG A 237 14.06 2.25 -11.90
N LEU A 238 12.96 2.76 -11.38
CA LEU A 238 12.02 3.65 -12.03
C LEU A 238 12.30 5.08 -11.57
N ALA A 239 12.59 5.97 -12.51
CA ALA A 239 12.73 7.40 -12.20
C ALA A 239 11.35 8.04 -12.16
N LYS A 240 10.99 8.68 -11.04
CA LYS A 240 9.69 9.36 -10.91
C LYS A 240 9.69 10.61 -11.79
N ALA A 241 8.58 10.87 -12.48
CA ALA A 241 8.37 12.14 -13.18
C ALA A 241 8.06 13.27 -12.17
N ASP A 242 7.23 12.96 -11.18
CA ASP A 242 6.83 13.87 -10.11
C ASP A 242 7.40 13.39 -8.77
N SER A 243 7.87 14.32 -7.92
CA SER A 243 8.41 14.04 -6.58
C SER A 243 7.33 13.69 -5.54
N VAL A 244 6.36 12.87 -5.94
CA VAL A 244 5.26 12.38 -5.09
C VAL A 244 5.71 11.12 -4.36
N HIS A 245 5.31 11.00 -3.09
CA HIS A 245 5.48 9.77 -2.32
C HIS A 245 4.42 8.75 -2.75
N TRP A 246 4.85 7.56 -3.17
CA TRP A 246 3.95 6.50 -3.63
C TRP A 246 3.50 5.67 -2.44
N THR A 247 2.22 5.69 -2.09
CA THR A 247 1.68 4.89 -0.97
C THR A 247 1.58 3.40 -1.31
N SER A 248 1.51 3.08 -2.60
CA SER A 248 1.56 1.73 -3.17
C SER A 248 2.38 1.73 -4.46
N LEU A 249 2.87 0.57 -4.92
CA LEU A 249 3.52 0.46 -6.23
C LEU A 249 2.49 0.58 -7.35
N GLU A 250 1.35 -0.06 -7.15
CA GLU A 250 0.26 -0.08 -8.11
C GLU A 250 -0.66 1.12 -7.89
N TYR A 251 -1.17 1.65 -8.99
CA TYR A 251 -2.26 2.62 -8.95
C TYR A 251 -3.53 1.94 -8.44
N GLN A 252 -3.79 2.07 -7.15
CA GLN A 252 -5.06 1.74 -6.53
C GLN A 252 -5.90 3.02 -6.49
N ARG A 253 -7.09 2.97 -7.10
CA ARG A 253 -7.96 4.14 -7.24
C ARG A 253 -8.48 4.67 -5.88
N ASP A 254 -8.31 3.91 -4.80
CA ASP A 254 -8.69 4.28 -3.42
C ASP A 254 -7.65 5.12 -2.64
N ALA A 255 -6.44 5.33 -3.16
CA ALA A 255 -5.38 6.08 -2.46
C ALA A 255 -5.35 7.57 -2.83
N ALA A 256 -6.49 8.25 -2.72
CA ALA A 256 -6.58 9.70 -2.92
C ALA A 256 -6.27 10.47 -1.62
N VAL A 257 -4.98 10.63 -1.30
CA VAL A 257 -4.43 11.92 -0.81
C VAL A 257 -2.95 12.02 -1.20
N PRO A 258 -2.57 12.90 -2.15
CA PRO A 258 -1.19 13.32 -2.27
C PRO A 258 -0.90 14.32 -1.14
N GLN A 259 -0.16 13.89 -0.11
CA GLN A 259 0.56 14.85 0.73
C GLN A 259 1.72 15.38 -0.12
N LYS A 260 1.58 16.60 -0.64
CA LYS A 260 2.73 17.37 -1.14
C LYS A 260 3.77 17.40 -0.02
N ALA A 261 4.99 17.01 -0.32
CA ALA A 261 6.13 17.25 0.56
C ALA A 261 6.28 18.77 0.72
N ASN A 262 5.78 19.30 1.84
CA ASN A 262 6.02 20.68 2.24
C ASN A 262 7.48 20.77 2.69
N VAL A 263 8.38 21.01 1.74
CA VAL A 263 9.65 21.67 2.06
C VAL A 263 9.38 23.16 1.98
N SER A 264 8.94 23.74 3.10
CA SER A 264 9.16 25.16 3.37
C SER A 264 9.54 25.32 4.82
N SER A 265 10.78 25.75 5.01
CA SER A 265 11.34 26.27 6.25
C SER A 265 10.36 27.19 6.96
N GLY A 266 10.01 26.86 8.20
CA GLY A 266 9.18 27.67 9.07
C GLY A 266 8.74 26.89 10.31
N ASN A 267 9.31 27.25 11.47
CA ASN A 267 8.96 26.70 12.79
C ASN A 267 7.48 26.92 13.13
N GLN A 268 6.57 26.00 12.78
CA GLN A 268 5.25 25.84 13.45
C GLN A 268 4.82 24.36 13.47
N LYS A 269 4.57 23.82 14.67
CA LYS A 269 4.11 22.43 14.91
C LYS A 269 2.65 22.26 14.39
N PRO A 270 2.32 21.18 13.67
CA PRO A 270 0.94 20.91 13.23
C PRO A 270 0.03 20.49 14.41
N ALA A 271 -1.17 21.07 14.47
CA ALA A 271 -2.19 20.75 15.48
C ALA A 271 -3.16 19.65 14.96
N TYR A 272 -3.45 18.66 15.81
CA TYR A 272 -4.28 17.49 15.49
C TYR A 272 -5.75 17.71 15.90
N PRO A 273 -6.75 17.32 15.10
CA PRO A 273 -8.16 17.52 15.44
C PRO A 273 -8.65 16.41 16.39
N SER A 274 -8.54 16.62 17.71
CA SER A 274 -9.07 15.70 18.72
C SER A 274 -10.44 16.19 19.24
N SER A 275 -11.46 15.34 19.12
CA SER A 275 -12.86 15.55 19.51
C SER A 275 -13.14 15.46 21.03
N LYS A 276 -12.33 16.10 21.88
CA LYS A 276 -12.56 16.15 23.34
C LYS A 276 -12.70 17.59 23.85
N PRO A 277 -13.67 17.91 24.74
CA PRO A 277 -13.97 19.28 25.16
C PRO A 277 -13.01 19.83 26.22
N LYS A 278 -11.80 19.27 26.36
CA LYS A 278 -10.79 19.75 27.31
C LYS A 278 -9.51 20.07 26.55
N ARG A 279 -9.25 21.37 26.40
CA ARG A 279 -8.01 21.92 25.84
C ARG A 279 -6.89 21.61 26.83
N VAL A 280 -6.07 20.61 26.51
CA VAL A 280 -4.82 20.34 27.23
C VAL A 280 -3.77 21.27 26.64
N ASP A 281 -3.26 22.21 27.44
CA ASP A 281 -2.15 23.09 27.04
C ASP A 281 -0.85 22.26 27.02
N TRP A 282 -0.52 21.74 25.84
CA TRP A 282 0.68 20.96 25.59
C TRP A 282 1.97 21.72 25.86
N ASP A 283 1.98 23.06 25.73
CA ASP A 283 3.15 23.89 26.09
C ASP A 283 3.46 23.83 27.59
N LYS A 284 2.42 23.74 28.42
CA LYS A 284 2.58 23.61 29.87
C LYS A 284 3.04 22.20 30.25
N LEU A 285 2.55 21.19 29.52
CA LEU A 285 2.99 19.81 29.66
C LEU A 285 4.45 19.63 29.20
N GLU A 286 4.85 20.21 28.07
CA GLU A 286 6.23 20.20 27.56
C GLU A 286 7.16 20.95 28.51
N ALA A 287 6.74 22.09 29.07
CA ALA A 287 7.51 22.80 30.08
C ALA A 287 7.63 22.02 31.39
N GLN A 288 6.59 21.29 31.79
CA GLN A 288 6.60 20.47 33.01
C GLN A 288 7.41 19.19 32.82
N VAL A 289 7.31 18.50 31.68
CA VAL A 289 8.13 17.35 31.31
C VAL A 289 9.59 17.77 31.15
N LYS A 290 9.88 18.92 30.54
CA LYS A 290 11.27 19.42 30.41
C LYS A 290 11.86 19.91 31.73
N LYS A 291 11.00 20.31 32.68
CA LYS A 291 11.41 20.63 34.05
C LYS A 291 11.63 19.35 34.85
N GLU A 292 10.76 18.35 34.70
CA GLU A 292 10.91 17.01 35.28
C GLU A 292 12.11 16.26 34.67
N GLU A 293 12.43 16.40 33.38
CA GLU A 293 13.66 15.86 32.76
C GLU A 293 14.93 16.60 33.22
N LYS A 294 14.81 17.85 33.67
CA LYS A 294 15.91 18.61 34.29
C LYS A 294 16.06 18.33 35.78
N GLU A 295 14.96 17.98 36.46
CA GLU A 295 14.90 17.69 37.90
C GLU A 295 15.01 16.20 38.21
N GLU A 296 14.77 15.31 37.24
CA GLU A 296 15.22 13.91 37.24
C GLU A 296 16.74 13.93 37.11
N LYS A 297 17.36 14.02 38.29
CA LYS A 297 18.71 13.57 38.54
C LYS A 297 18.89 12.23 37.82
N LEU A 298 19.71 12.22 36.78
CA LEU A 298 20.27 11.01 36.18
C LEU A 298 21.02 10.26 37.28
N ASP A 299 20.33 9.41 38.03
CA ASP A 299 20.95 8.61 39.08
C ASP A 299 21.38 7.26 38.46
N GLY A 300 22.69 7.03 38.41
CA GLY A 300 23.31 5.82 37.88
C GLY A 300 24.38 6.08 36.79
N ASP A 301 24.60 5.08 35.94
CA ASP A 301 25.72 5.01 34.98
C ASP A 301 25.77 6.16 33.97
N ALA A 302 24.63 6.81 33.68
CA ALA A 302 24.57 7.93 32.74
C ALA A 302 25.23 9.20 33.28
N ALA A 303 25.11 9.48 34.58
CA ALA A 303 25.81 10.60 35.21
C ALA A 303 27.31 10.33 35.33
N LEU A 304 27.71 9.10 35.66
CA LEU A 304 29.10 8.65 35.64
C LEU A 304 29.72 8.78 34.25
N ASN A 305 29.03 8.31 33.21
CA ASN A 305 29.50 8.44 31.84
C ASN A 305 29.61 9.90 31.39
N LYS A 306 28.70 10.77 31.82
CA LYS A 306 28.81 12.21 31.54
C LYS A 306 30.01 12.83 32.27
N PHE A 307 30.23 12.46 33.53
CA PHE A 307 31.37 12.89 34.33
C PHE A 307 32.71 12.46 33.69
N PHE A 308 32.83 11.22 33.23
CA PHE A 308 34.04 10.75 32.52
C PHE A 308 34.27 11.48 31.19
N ARG A 309 33.20 11.85 30.48
CA ARG A 309 33.30 12.65 29.24
C ARG A 309 33.80 14.07 29.50
N GLU A 310 33.38 14.69 30.59
CA GLU A 310 33.85 16.02 30.99
C GLU A 310 35.34 15.96 31.37
N ILE A 311 35.74 14.98 32.19
CA ILE A 311 37.15 14.79 32.55
C ILE A 311 38.02 14.53 31.31
N TYR A 312 37.60 13.67 30.39
CA TYR A 312 38.39 13.37 29.18
C TYR A 312 38.53 14.58 28.24
N LYS A 313 37.52 15.45 28.20
CA LYS A 313 37.53 16.66 27.37
C LYS A 313 38.51 17.71 27.89
N ASP A 314 38.57 17.88 29.21
CA ASP A 314 39.41 18.89 29.87
C ASP A 314 40.80 18.34 30.28
N ALA A 315 41.04 17.04 30.10
CA ALA A 315 42.31 16.37 30.39
C ALA A 315 43.43 16.70 29.38
N ASP A 316 44.66 16.79 29.88
CA ASP A 316 45.90 16.81 29.08
C ASP A 316 46.09 15.50 28.28
N GLU A 317 46.95 15.53 27.26
CA GLU A 317 47.12 14.38 26.37
C GLU A 317 47.67 13.13 27.09
N ASP A 318 48.57 13.31 28.06
CA ASP A 318 49.10 12.22 28.87
C ASP A 318 48.05 11.62 29.80
N THR A 319 47.14 12.43 30.34
CA THR A 319 46.05 11.93 31.20
C THR A 319 44.98 11.22 30.38
N ARG A 320 44.70 11.66 29.15
CA ARG A 320 43.85 10.92 28.19
C ARG A 320 44.46 9.58 27.78
N ARG A 321 45.78 9.54 27.57
CA ARG A 321 46.50 8.29 27.29
C ARG A 321 46.44 7.34 28.48
N ALA A 322 46.59 7.86 29.71
CA ALA A 322 46.46 7.07 30.94
C ALA A 322 45.06 6.48 31.10
N MET A 323 44.03 7.29 30.87
CA MET A 323 42.63 6.88 30.91
C MET A 323 42.32 5.80 29.88
N SER A 324 42.76 6.01 28.63
CA SER A 324 42.51 5.05 27.55
C SER A 324 43.22 3.72 27.81
N LYS A 325 44.48 3.76 28.25
CA LYS A 325 45.27 2.56 28.52
C LYS A 325 44.72 1.77 29.72
N SER A 326 44.41 2.46 30.83
CA SER A 326 43.84 1.81 32.02
C SER A 326 42.45 1.24 31.77
N PHE A 327 41.61 1.93 31.00
CA PHE A 327 40.29 1.44 30.61
C PHE A 327 40.38 0.19 29.75
N ILE A 328 41.29 0.15 28.76
CA ILE A 328 41.49 -1.01 27.89
C ILE A 328 42.08 -2.20 28.65
N GLU A 329 43.10 -1.99 29.48
CA GLU A 329 43.77 -3.08 30.21
C GLU A 329 42.90 -3.68 31.33
N SER A 330 42.03 -2.86 31.94
CA SER A 330 41.11 -3.28 33.00
C SER A 330 39.75 -3.78 32.48
N ASN A 331 39.55 -3.91 31.17
CA ASN A 331 38.27 -4.24 30.55
C ASN A 331 37.12 -3.30 30.98
N GLY A 332 37.43 -2.02 31.20
CA GLY A 332 36.46 -0.98 31.53
C GLY A 332 36.03 -0.91 32.99
N THR A 333 36.75 -1.58 33.90
CA THR A 333 36.43 -1.60 35.34
C THR A 333 37.23 -0.59 36.16
N VAL A 334 38.41 -0.17 35.70
CA VAL A 334 39.30 0.75 36.42
C VAL A 334 39.74 1.89 35.52
N LEU A 335 39.56 3.13 35.97
CA LEU A 335 40.04 4.33 35.29
C LEU A 335 41.12 5.02 36.13
N SER A 336 42.33 5.13 35.60
CA SER A 336 43.42 5.89 36.23
C SER A 336 43.82 7.08 35.35
N THR A 337 44.09 8.21 36.00
CA THR A 337 44.39 9.49 35.35
C THR A 337 45.89 9.82 35.35
N ASN A 338 46.73 9.03 36.04
CA ASN A 338 48.16 9.30 36.21
C ASN A 338 49.02 8.46 35.25
N TRP A 339 49.55 9.08 34.19
CA TRP A 339 50.35 8.40 33.16
C TRP A 339 51.66 7.79 33.70
N ASN A 340 52.27 8.39 34.72
CA ASN A 340 53.54 7.90 35.26
C ASN A 340 53.41 6.51 35.93
N GLU A 341 52.21 6.18 36.42
CA GLU A 341 51.92 4.91 37.07
C GLU A 341 51.47 3.84 36.08
N VAL A 342 50.57 4.18 35.15
CA VAL A 342 49.99 3.22 34.19
C VAL A 342 50.79 3.08 32.90
N GLY A 343 51.70 4.01 32.63
CA GLY A 343 52.57 3.94 31.45
C GLY A 343 53.50 2.72 31.50
N SER A 344 54.01 2.37 32.69
CA SER A 344 54.97 1.29 32.90
C SER A 344 54.37 0.01 33.48
N LYS A 345 53.24 0.09 34.20
CA LYS A 345 52.58 -1.05 34.85
C LYS A 345 51.30 -1.45 34.13
N LYS A 346 50.98 -2.75 34.16
CA LYS A 346 49.70 -3.27 33.67
C LYS A 346 48.61 -3.02 34.71
N VAL A 347 47.48 -2.46 34.30
CA VAL A 347 46.35 -2.21 35.19
C VAL A 347 45.44 -3.43 35.20
N GLU A 348 45.35 -4.13 36.34
CA GLU A 348 44.43 -5.26 36.52
C GLU A 348 43.01 -4.75 36.82
N GLY A 349 42.00 -5.36 36.19
CA GLY A 349 40.60 -5.03 36.44
C GLY A 349 40.10 -5.63 37.75
N SER A 350 39.43 -4.84 38.56
CA SER A 350 38.69 -5.30 39.74
C SER A 350 37.20 -5.33 39.39
N PRO A 351 36.58 -6.51 39.22
CA PRO A 351 35.16 -6.58 38.92
C PRO A 351 34.32 -6.06 40.11
N PRO A 352 33.10 -5.52 39.86
CA PRO A 352 32.15 -5.19 40.91
C PRO A 352 31.78 -6.42 41.75
N ASP A 353 31.42 -6.18 43.02
CA ASP A 353 31.13 -7.24 43.99
C ASP A 353 30.04 -8.20 43.47
N GLY A 354 30.39 -9.48 43.34
CA GLY A 354 29.52 -10.53 42.76
C GLY A 354 29.77 -10.92 41.29
N MET A 355 30.76 -10.34 40.59
CA MET A 355 31.15 -10.75 39.23
C MET A 355 32.56 -11.38 39.19
N GLU A 356 32.70 -12.54 38.53
CA GLU A 356 33.99 -13.20 38.30
C GLU A 356 34.47 -13.01 36.85
N VAL A 357 35.69 -12.51 36.65
CA VAL A 357 36.28 -12.33 35.32
C VAL A 357 36.71 -13.69 34.76
N LYS A 358 36.00 -14.18 33.74
CA LYS A 358 36.36 -15.43 33.06
C LYS A 358 37.26 -15.15 31.85
N LYS A 359 38.49 -15.65 31.90
CA LYS A 359 39.42 -15.64 30.75
C LYS A 359 39.04 -16.78 29.80
N TRP A 360 38.71 -16.45 28.56
CA TRP A 360 38.48 -17.44 27.51
C TRP A 360 39.73 -17.49 26.62
N GLU A 361 40.43 -18.62 26.65
CA GLU A 361 41.49 -18.92 25.68
C GLU A 361 40.82 -19.40 24.39
N TYR A 362 41.24 -18.84 23.24
CA TYR A 362 40.70 -19.17 21.92
C TYR A 362 41.64 -20.10 21.15
#